data_AF-A0A1W9RMI8-F1
#
_entry.id   AF-A0A1W9RMI8-F1
#
_cell.length_a   1.000
_cell.length_b   1.000
_cell.length_c   1.000
_cell.angle_alpha   90.00
_cell.angle_beta   90.00
_cell.angle_gamma   90.00
#
_symmetry.space_group_name_H-M   'P 1'
#
loop_
_entity.id
_entity.type
_entity.pdbx_description
1 polymer ?
#
loop_
_entity_poly.entity_id
_entity_poly.type
_entity_poly.pdbx_seq_one_letter_code
_entity_poly.pdbx_strand_id
1 'polypeptide(L)'
;MNTIEQYKKFVLNTYSKDELIFVKGKGSILESLDGRKFIDLFPGWGVSILGHSHPSISKVLCEQSKRLIHLPNNFYHPLQSQLAQVLLECSFKKGKVF
;
A
#
# COMPACT_ATOMS: atom_id res chain seq x y z
N MET A 1 21.52 -12.01 -13.63
CA MET A 1 20.09 -12.34 -13.80
C MET A 1 19.30 -11.06 -13.78
N ASN A 2 18.41 -10.84 -14.74
CA ASN A 2 17.46 -9.73 -14.73
C ASN A 2 16.23 -10.05 -13.85
N THR A 3 15.33 -9.06 -13.63
CA THR A 3 14.15 -9.20 -12.77
C THR A 3 13.25 -10.38 -13.19
N ILE A 4 13.00 -10.55 -14.49
CA ILE A 4 12.11 -11.63 -15.00
C ILE A 4 12.75 -13.01 -14.74
N GLU A 5 14.06 -13.14 -14.97
CA GLU A 5 14.81 -14.37 -14.68
C GLU A 5 14.78 -14.71 -13.18
N GLN A 6 14.90 -13.71 -12.31
CA GLN A 6 14.79 -13.90 -10.86
C GLN A 6 13.40 -14.40 -10.46
N TYR A 7 12.33 -13.80 -11.01
CA TYR A 7 10.96 -14.25 -10.74
C TYR A 7 10.76 -15.71 -11.18
N LYS A 8 11.20 -16.08 -12.39
CA LYS A 8 11.07 -17.46 -12.89
C LYS A 8 11.83 -18.47 -12.02
N LYS A 9 12.97 -18.09 -11.45
CA LYS A 9 13.82 -18.98 -10.67
C LYS A 9 13.40 -19.11 -9.20
N PHE A 10 12.92 -18.03 -8.58
CA PHE A 10 12.76 -17.95 -7.12
C PHE A 10 11.33 -17.69 -6.65
N VAL A 11 10.38 -17.35 -7.53
CA VAL A 11 9.00 -17.04 -7.17
C VAL A 11 8.05 -18.06 -7.79
N LEU A 12 7.11 -18.59 -7.00
CA LEU A 12 6.09 -19.52 -7.50
C LEU A 12 5.24 -18.89 -8.61
N ASN A 13 4.93 -19.68 -9.63
CA ASN A 13 4.15 -19.22 -10.79
C ASN A 13 2.63 -19.28 -10.54
N THR A 14 2.14 -18.48 -9.59
CA THR A 14 0.72 -18.46 -9.18
C THR A 14 -0.14 -17.45 -9.95
N TYR A 15 0.46 -16.59 -10.77
CA TYR A 15 -0.21 -15.55 -11.54
C TYR A 15 0.41 -15.41 -12.93
N SER A 16 -0.43 -15.21 -13.95
CA SER A 16 -0.01 -14.70 -15.26
C SER A 16 0.57 -13.29 -15.10
N LYS A 17 1.69 -13.01 -15.79
CA LYS A 17 2.41 -11.73 -15.70
C LYS A 17 2.80 -11.28 -17.09
N ASP A 18 2.59 -10.00 -17.38
CA ASP A 18 3.15 -9.34 -18.55
C ASP A 18 4.63 -9.00 -18.33
N GLU A 19 5.40 -8.85 -19.40
CA GLU A 19 6.81 -8.43 -19.36
C GLU A 19 6.95 -6.90 -19.17
N LEU A 20 6.10 -6.31 -18.33
CA LEU A 20 6.11 -4.90 -17.98
C LEU A 20 6.53 -4.72 -16.52
N ILE A 21 7.63 -4.00 -16.30
CA ILE A 21 8.20 -3.79 -14.97
C ILE A 21 8.03 -2.32 -14.60
N PHE A 22 7.23 -2.04 -13.57
CA PHE A 22 7.10 -0.71 -12.98
C PHE A 22 8.09 -0.51 -11.84
N VAL A 23 8.75 0.64 -11.80
CA VAL A 23 9.79 0.95 -10.80
C VAL A 23 9.49 2.18 -9.95
N LYS A 24 8.51 2.99 -10.35
CA LYS A 24 8.11 4.19 -9.62
C LYS A 24 6.64 4.49 -9.86
N GLY A 25 5.98 5.02 -8.84
CA GLY A 25 4.62 5.51 -8.94
C GLY A 25 4.43 6.81 -8.16
N LYS A 26 3.65 7.75 -8.71
CA LYS A 26 3.23 8.98 -8.05
C LYS A 26 1.82 9.39 -8.50
N GLY A 27 0.90 9.53 -7.56
CA GLY A 27 -0.51 9.79 -7.89
C GLY A 27 -1.05 8.66 -8.76
N SER A 28 -1.65 8.98 -9.90
CA SER A 28 -2.14 7.98 -10.86
C SER A 28 -1.13 7.63 -11.97
N ILE A 29 0.16 7.98 -11.81
CA ILE A 29 1.18 7.71 -12.82
C ILE A 29 2.14 6.62 -12.35
N LEU A 30 2.35 5.61 -13.19
CA LEU A 30 3.39 4.61 -13.07
C LEU A 30 4.50 4.87 -14.09
N GLU A 31 5.74 4.62 -13.72
CA GLU A 31 6.92 4.70 -14.57
C GLU A 31 7.57 3.31 -14.66
N SER A 32 7.74 2.81 -15.88
CA SER A 32 8.37 1.53 -16.15
C SER A 32 9.89 1.62 -16.10
N LEU A 33 10.55 0.46 -15.98
CA LEU A 33 12.01 0.33 -15.92
C LEU A 33 12.70 0.95 -17.15
N ASP A 34 12.04 0.95 -18.31
CA ASP A 34 12.52 1.56 -19.57
C ASP A 34 12.15 3.06 -19.69
N GLY A 35 11.60 3.67 -18.64
CA GLY A 35 11.31 5.10 -18.56
C GLY A 35 9.97 5.55 -19.15
N ARG A 36 9.13 4.62 -19.67
CA ARG A 36 7.78 4.97 -20.14
C ARG A 36 6.86 5.28 -18.96
N LYS A 37 5.92 6.22 -19.17
CA LYS A 37 4.92 6.61 -18.19
C LYS A 37 3.54 6.13 -18.60
N PHE A 38 2.80 5.63 -17.62
CA PHE A 38 1.46 5.06 -17.80
C PHE A 38 0.51 5.73 -16.83
N ILE A 39 -0.71 6.02 -17.30
CA ILE A 39 -1.82 6.38 -16.41
C ILE A 39 -2.38 5.07 -15.86
N ASP A 40 -2.41 4.95 -14.54
CA ASP A 40 -2.95 3.80 -13.86
C ASP A 40 -4.48 3.90 -13.77
N LEU A 41 -5.15 3.19 -14.68
CA LEU A 41 -6.61 3.02 -14.69
C LEU A 41 -7.05 1.75 -13.95
N PHE A 42 -6.12 1.04 -13.31
CA PHE A 42 -6.37 -0.16 -12.52
C PHE A 42 -5.48 -0.17 -11.26
N PRO A 43 -5.84 0.62 -10.22
CA PRO A 43 -4.99 0.85 -9.04
C PRO A 43 -4.99 -0.35 -8.07
N GLY A 44 -4.66 -1.54 -8.57
CA GLY A 44 -4.54 -2.79 -7.84
C GLY A 44 -5.82 -3.20 -7.13
N TRP A 45 -6.89 -3.50 -7.86
CA TRP A 45 -8.19 -3.88 -7.28
C TRP A 45 -8.72 -2.87 -6.23
N GLY A 46 -8.42 -1.57 -6.43
CA GLY A 46 -8.84 -0.48 -5.54
C GLY A 46 -7.92 -0.21 -4.35
N VAL A 47 -6.79 -0.90 -4.23
CA VAL A 47 -5.84 -0.71 -3.12
C VAL A 47 -5.19 0.67 -3.16
N SER A 48 -4.76 1.13 -4.34
CA SER A 48 -4.04 2.41 -4.49
C SER A 48 -4.97 3.59 -4.78
N ILE A 49 -6.14 3.63 -4.13
CA ILE A 49 -7.19 4.64 -4.40
C ILE A 49 -6.76 6.08 -4.10
N LEU A 50 -5.84 6.27 -3.15
CA LEU A 50 -5.24 7.58 -2.83
C LEU A 50 -4.03 7.91 -3.72
N GLY A 51 -3.76 7.07 -4.73
CA GLY A 51 -2.61 7.18 -5.62
C GLY A 51 -1.33 6.57 -5.04
N HIS A 52 -0.38 6.29 -5.94
CA HIS A 52 0.94 5.77 -5.62
C HIS A 52 1.77 6.81 -4.86
N SER A 53 2.49 6.36 -3.83
CA SER A 53 3.43 7.18 -3.05
C SER A 53 2.84 8.50 -2.54
N HIS A 54 1.60 8.48 -2.04
CA HIS A 54 0.95 9.69 -1.53
C HIS A 54 1.79 10.34 -0.41
N PRO A 55 2.21 11.62 -0.53
CA PRO A 55 3.18 12.23 0.38
C PRO A 55 2.81 12.16 1.86
N SER A 56 1.54 12.39 2.19
CA SER A 56 1.06 12.32 3.58
C SER A 56 1.13 10.90 4.15
N ILE A 57 0.89 9.86 3.32
CA ILE A 57 0.94 8.47 3.76
C ILE A 57 2.41 8.07 3.97
N SER A 58 3.27 8.33 3.00
CA SER A 58 4.69 8.00 3.08
C SER A 58 5.37 8.69 4.27
N LYS A 59 5.02 9.95 4.55
CA LYS A 59 5.52 10.68 5.72
C LYS A 59 5.11 10.01 7.03
N VAL A 60 3.81 9.76 7.24
CA VAL A 60 3.30 9.17 8.50
C VAL A 60 3.83 7.75 8.69
N LEU A 61 3.95 6.94 7.63
CA LEU A 61 4.57 5.62 7.70
C LEU A 61 6.04 5.69 8.15
N CYS A 62 6.83 6.62 7.59
CA CYS A 62 8.23 6.81 7.97
C CYS A 62 8.39 7.29 9.42
N GLU A 63 7.51 8.19 9.87
CA GLU A 63 7.52 8.68 11.25
C GLU A 63 7.12 7.59 12.23
N GLN A 64 6.05 6.84 11.95
CA GLN A 64 5.55 5.79 12.83
C GLN A 64 6.50 4.58 12.88
N SER A 65 7.16 4.23 11.77
CA SER A 65 8.10 3.11 11.74
C SER A 65 9.31 3.30 12.64
N LYS A 66 9.69 4.55 12.90
CA LYS A 66 10.76 4.91 13.85
C LYS A 66 10.30 4.85 15.31
N ARG A 67 9.00 4.73 15.57
CA ARG A 67 8.41 4.74 16.92
C ARG A 67 7.96 3.34 17.34
N LEU A 68 7.05 2.74 16.57
CA LEU A 68 6.45 1.45 16.86
C LEU A 68 5.76 0.91 15.60
N ILE A 69 6.23 -0.22 15.08
CA ILE A 69 5.67 -0.86 13.88
C ILE A 69 4.60 -1.89 14.25
N HIS A 70 4.82 -2.66 15.31
CA HIS A 70 3.97 -3.78 15.68
C HIS A 70 3.77 -3.86 17.18
N LEU A 71 2.53 -4.14 17.58
CA LEU A 71 2.12 -4.42 18.95
C LEU A 71 1.04 -5.52 18.87
N PRO A 72 1.13 -6.59 19.67
CA PRO A 72 0.09 -7.62 19.68
C PRO A 72 -1.20 -7.08 20.34
N ASN A 73 -2.33 -7.71 19.98
CA ASN A 73 -3.68 -7.21 20.33
C ASN A 73 -4.03 -7.24 21.82
N ASN A 74 -3.18 -7.80 22.67
CA ASN A 74 -3.35 -7.82 24.12
C ASN A 74 -2.92 -6.51 24.82
N PHE A 75 -2.36 -5.55 24.09
CA PHE A 75 -1.99 -4.23 24.61
C PHE A 75 -2.78 -3.12 23.90
N TYR A 76 -2.95 -1.98 24.58
CA TYR A 76 -3.61 -0.82 24.00
C TYR A 76 -2.70 -0.06 23.02
N HIS A 77 -3.27 0.37 21.89
CA HIS A 77 -2.58 1.20 20.91
C HIS A 77 -3.34 2.52 20.65
N PRO A 78 -2.72 3.70 20.84
CA PRO A 78 -3.43 4.98 20.75
C PRO A 78 -3.97 5.28 19.35
N LEU A 79 -3.27 4.92 18.27
CA LEU A 79 -3.77 5.13 16.91
C LEU A 79 -4.96 4.21 16.58
N GLN A 80 -5.08 3.05 17.23
CA GLN A 80 -6.20 2.14 16.99
C GLN A 80 -7.48 2.71 17.59
N SER A 81 -7.44 3.23 18.83
CA SER A 81 -8.61 3.85 19.45
C SER A 81 -9.06 5.11 18.70
N GLN A 82 -8.11 5.93 18.24
CA GLN A 82 -8.40 7.12 17.40
C GLN A 82 -9.05 6.72 16.08
N LEU A 83 -8.53 5.71 15.39
CA LEU A 83 -9.12 5.25 14.13
C LEU A 83 -10.51 4.62 14.36
N ALA A 84 -10.73 3.89 15.46
CA ALA A 84 -12.05 3.37 15.81
C ALA A 84 -13.09 4.48 15.92
N GLN A 85 -12.73 5.57 16.61
CA GLN A 85 -13.59 6.74 16.75
C GLN A 85 -13.94 7.34 15.38
N VAL A 86 -12.94 7.62 14.55
CA VAL A 86 -13.15 8.20 13.20
C VAL A 86 -14.03 7.31 12.34
N LEU A 87 -13.80 5.99 12.36
CA LEU A 87 -14.61 5.04 11.60
C LEU A 87 -16.07 5.05 12.03
N LEU A 88 -16.35 5.07 13.33
CA LEU A 88 -17.71 5.13 13.84
C LEU A 88 -18.38 6.46 13.50
N GLU A 89 -17.69 7.58 13.65
CA GLU A 89 -18.18 8.92 13.30
C GLU A 89 -18.55 9.03 11.81
N CYS A 90 -17.75 8.43 10.94
CA CYS A 90 -17.95 8.41 9.48
C CYS A 90 -18.92 7.33 8.98
N SER A 91 -19.38 6.42 9.85
CA SER A 91 -20.27 5.31 9.47
C SER A 91 -21.55 5.27 10.31
N PHE A 92 -21.67 4.30 11.23
CA PHE A 92 -22.90 3.96 11.95
C PHE A 92 -23.10 4.75 13.25
N LYS A 93 -22.12 5.57 13.66
CA LYS A 93 -22.11 6.43 14.86
C LYS A 93 -22.26 5.73 16.22
N LYS A 94 -22.53 4.43 16.23
CA LYS A 94 -22.66 3.56 17.40
C LYS A 94 -22.09 2.18 17.08
N GLY A 95 -21.51 1.51 18.07
CA GLY A 95 -20.94 0.17 17.94
C GLY A 95 -19.46 0.10 18.31
N LYS A 96 -18.77 -0.93 17.83
CA LYS A 96 -17.32 -1.16 17.97
C LYS A 96 -16.78 -1.65 16.62
N VAL A 97 -15.50 -1.41 16.33
CA VAL A 97 -14.82 -1.80 15.09
C VAL A 97 -13.44 -2.39 15.38
N PHE A 98 -12.88 -3.09 14.38
CA PHE A 98 -11.72 -4.00 14.42
C PHE A 98 -12.01 -5.39 14.98
#